data_AF-A0A368MZZ1-F1
#
_entry.id   AF-A0A368MZZ1-F1
#
_cell.length_a   1.000
_cell.length_b   1.000
_cell.length_c   1.000
_cell.angle_alpha   90.00
_cell.angle_beta   90.00
_cell.angle_gamma   90.00
#
_symmetry.space_group_name_H-M   'P 1'
#
loop_
_entity.id
_entity.type
_entity.pdbx_description
1 polymer ?
#
loop_
_entity_poly.entity_id
_entity_poly.type
_entity_poly.pdbx_seq_one_letter_code
_entity_poly.pdbx_strand_id
1 'polypeptide(L)'
;MKKLFFFVALSGITLASCTKEENKGAQQETTTQDAQESNVQDTKTLKSSTGETVKVTYFAEGGMVAVKLEKEGQPEQKLTAKTVNAQGNPIFSNEEMMWEMNSSGTGGKLTDKEGNSTAFSDE
;
A
#
# COMPACT_ATOMS: atom_id res chain seq x y z
N MET A 1 60.24 -41.34 11.85
CA MET A 1 60.48 -40.34 12.90
C MET A 1 59.72 -39.07 12.54
N LYS A 2 58.98 -38.48 13.50
CA LYS A 2 58.66 -37.04 13.67
C LYS A 2 58.14 -36.26 12.43
N LYS A 3 57.03 -35.52 12.44
CA LYS A 3 56.17 -34.93 13.48
C LYS A 3 54.85 -34.50 12.80
N LEU A 4 53.75 -34.60 13.56
CA LEU A 4 52.48 -33.93 13.34
C LEU A 4 52.67 -32.41 13.14
N PHE A 5 51.91 -31.82 12.22
CA PHE A 5 51.40 -30.46 12.37
C PHE A 5 49.93 -30.42 11.93
N PHE A 6 49.04 -30.43 12.92
CA PHE A 6 47.62 -30.09 12.78
C PHE A 6 47.51 -28.57 12.63
N PHE A 7 47.12 -28.09 11.45
CA PHE A 7 46.71 -26.70 11.28
C PHE A 7 45.21 -26.59 11.60
N VAL A 8 44.91 -26.06 12.78
CA VAL A 8 43.56 -25.65 13.18
C VAL A 8 43.26 -24.33 12.44
N ALA A 9 42.46 -24.41 11.37
CA ALA A 9 41.86 -23.25 10.73
C ALA A 9 40.56 -22.91 11.48
N LEU A 10 40.67 -22.05 12.49
CA LEU A 10 39.53 -21.42 13.14
C LEU A 10 39.05 -20.26 12.24
N SER A 11 38.22 -20.58 11.25
CA SER A 11 37.56 -19.57 10.43
C SER A 11 36.57 -18.79 11.29
N GLY A 12 36.93 -17.53 11.56
CA GLY A 12 36.12 -16.59 12.31
C GLY A 12 34.78 -16.32 11.64
N ILE A 13 33.71 -16.47 12.40
CA ILE A 13 32.38 -15.96 12.08
C ILE A 13 32.45 -14.44 12.22
N THR A 14 32.55 -13.72 11.11
CA THR A 14 32.32 -12.27 11.11
C THR A 14 30.82 -12.04 11.12
N LEU A 15 30.28 -11.66 12.28
CA LEU A 15 28.95 -11.06 12.37
C LEU A 15 29.02 -9.71 11.65
N ALA A 16 28.49 -9.64 10.44
CA ALA A 16 28.16 -8.37 9.80
C ALA A 16 27.02 -7.73 10.59
N SER A 17 27.37 -6.99 11.65
CA SER A 17 26.45 -6.07 12.29
C SER A 17 26.19 -4.94 11.30
N CYS A 18 25.03 -4.99 10.66
CA CYS A 18 24.52 -3.89 9.86
C CYS A 18 24.22 -2.75 10.86
N THR A 19 25.18 -1.86 11.07
CA THR A 19 24.95 -0.62 11.80
C THR A 19 24.00 0.21 10.95
N LYS A 20 22.73 0.18 11.31
CA LYS A 20 21.74 1.14 10.84
C LYS A 20 22.21 2.52 11.29
N GLU A 21 22.83 3.27 10.39
CA GLU A 21 23.06 4.70 10.59
C GLU A 21 21.70 5.38 10.65
N GLU A 22 21.25 5.73 11.86
CA GLU A 22 20.22 6.74 12.04
C GLU A 22 20.81 8.10 11.67
N ASN A 23 20.61 8.50 10.42
CA ASN A 23 20.81 9.88 10.01
C ASN A 23 19.66 10.73 10.56
N LYS A 24 19.86 11.32 11.74
CA LYS A 24 19.08 12.47 12.22
C LYS A 24 19.55 13.71 11.47
N GLY A 25 18.72 14.22 10.56
CA GLY A 25 18.82 15.61 10.12
C GLY A 25 18.51 15.84 8.65
N ALA A 26 17.23 16.07 8.35
CA ALA A 26 16.75 17.17 7.52
C ALA A 26 15.26 16.95 7.33
N GLN A 27 14.46 17.85 7.92
CA GLN A 27 13.07 18.00 7.59
C GLN A 27 13.03 18.52 6.15
N GLN A 28 13.06 17.59 5.19
CA GLN A 28 12.82 17.88 3.80
C GLN A 28 11.33 18.16 3.69
N GLU A 29 10.97 19.44 3.54
CA GLU A 29 9.71 19.80 2.93
C GLU A 29 9.67 19.10 1.58
N THR A 30 8.93 17.98 1.51
CA THR A 30 8.60 17.34 0.26
C THR A 30 7.71 18.33 -0.48
N THR A 31 8.31 19.15 -1.33
CA THR A 31 7.61 19.67 -2.49
C THR A 31 7.13 18.43 -3.24
N THR A 32 5.82 18.16 -3.14
CA THR A 32 5.17 17.04 -3.83
C THR A 32 5.32 17.29 -5.32
N GLN A 33 6.40 16.81 -5.91
CA GLN A 33 6.41 16.57 -7.34
C GLN A 33 5.37 15.48 -7.55
N ASP A 34 4.20 15.83 -8.07
CA ASP A 34 3.14 14.88 -8.35
C ASP A 34 3.75 13.72 -9.14
N ALA A 35 3.75 12.54 -8.52
CA ALA A 35 4.27 11.35 -9.15
C ALA A 35 3.43 11.06 -10.40
N GLN A 36 4.08 10.80 -11.52
CA GLN A 36 3.39 10.62 -12.79
C GLN A 36 2.44 9.42 -12.70
N GLU A 37 1.15 9.66 -12.99
CA GLU A 37 0.16 8.59 -13.13
C GLU A 37 0.39 7.80 -14.42
N SER A 38 0.20 6.49 -14.37
CA SER A 38 0.30 5.59 -15.51
C SER A 38 -0.62 4.37 -15.32
N ASN A 39 -0.83 3.58 -16.38
CA ASN A 39 -1.67 2.37 -16.32
C ASN A 39 -3.05 2.61 -15.69
N VAL A 40 -3.67 3.76 -16.00
CA VAL A 40 -5.00 4.12 -15.52
C VAL A 40 -6.02 3.14 -16.10
N GLN A 41 -6.77 2.46 -15.24
CA GLN A 41 -7.83 1.54 -15.61
C GLN A 41 -9.15 2.29 -15.85
N ASP A 42 -10.10 1.64 -16.52
CA ASP A 42 -11.44 2.18 -16.68
C ASP A 42 -12.13 2.39 -15.33
N THR A 43 -12.77 3.55 -15.18
CA THR A 43 -13.55 3.88 -13.99
C THR A 43 -14.78 2.97 -13.88
N LYS A 44 -14.96 2.34 -12.72
CA LYS A 44 -16.15 1.55 -12.40
C LYS A 44 -17.06 2.29 -11.44
N THR A 45 -18.36 2.28 -11.71
CA THR A 45 -19.37 2.78 -10.76
C THR A 45 -19.90 1.59 -9.96
N LEU A 46 -19.61 1.56 -8.67
CA LEU A 46 -20.08 0.55 -7.74
C LEU A 46 -21.23 1.08 -6.91
N LYS A 47 -22.07 0.18 -6.40
CA LYS A 47 -23.21 0.53 -5.54
C LYS A 47 -23.18 -0.22 -4.22
N SER A 48 -23.67 0.43 -3.19
CA SER A 48 -23.95 -0.20 -1.90
C SER A 48 -25.38 -0.77 -1.86
N SER A 49 -25.67 -1.55 -0.82
CA SER A 49 -27.02 -2.05 -0.57
C SER A 49 -28.04 -0.95 -0.25
N THR A 50 -27.60 0.27 0.09
CA THR A 50 -28.47 1.43 0.34
C THR A 50 -28.66 2.31 -0.89
N GLY A 51 -28.06 1.94 -2.03
CA GLY A 51 -28.11 2.71 -3.27
C GLY A 51 -27.08 3.84 -3.37
N GLU A 52 -26.18 3.96 -2.39
CA GLU A 52 -25.04 4.87 -2.47
C GLU A 52 -24.10 4.41 -3.59
N THR A 53 -23.51 5.36 -4.33
CA THR A 53 -22.56 5.06 -5.40
C THR A 53 -21.16 5.54 -5.05
N VAL A 54 -20.16 4.82 -5.57
CA VAL A 54 -18.76 5.25 -5.59
C VAL A 54 -18.16 4.90 -6.95
N LYS A 55 -17.43 5.85 -7.54
CA LYS A 55 -16.60 5.57 -8.71
C LYS A 55 -15.20 5.18 -8.26
N VAL A 56 -14.66 4.14 -8.86
CA VAL A 56 -13.35 3.58 -8.51
C VAL A 56 -12.48 3.50 -9.76
N THR A 57 -11.31 4.12 -9.69
CA THR A 57 -10.32 4.11 -10.78
C THR A 57 -8.97 3.69 -10.22
N TYR A 58 -8.44 2.54 -10.66
CA TYR A 58 -7.11 2.07 -10.26
C TYR A 58 -6.06 2.56 -11.25
N PHE A 59 -4.87 2.87 -10.75
CA PHE A 59 -3.75 3.35 -11.56
C PHE A 59 -2.42 3.08 -10.85
N ALA A 60 -1.33 3.20 -11.58
CA ALA A 60 0.00 3.27 -11.01
C ALA A 60 0.39 4.73 -10.79
N GLU A 61 0.92 5.04 -9.62
CA GLU A 61 1.47 6.35 -9.27
C GLU A 61 2.91 6.15 -8.79
N GLY A 62 3.86 6.57 -9.62
CA GLY A 62 5.26 6.19 -9.44
C GLY A 62 5.41 4.66 -9.44
N GLY A 63 6.01 4.11 -8.38
CA GLY A 63 6.24 2.67 -8.22
C GLY A 63 5.16 1.90 -7.44
N MET A 64 4.02 2.53 -7.15
CA MET A 64 2.95 1.96 -6.32
C MET A 64 1.61 1.91 -7.06
N VAL A 65 0.73 1.03 -6.62
CA VAL A 65 -0.68 1.02 -7.05
C VAL A 65 -1.48 1.99 -6.19
N ALA A 66 -2.34 2.77 -6.82
CA ALA A 66 -3.24 3.72 -6.19
C ALA A 66 -4.67 3.54 -6.70
N VAL A 67 -5.61 4.13 -5.96
CA VAL A 67 -7.04 4.15 -6.30
C VAL A 67 -7.60 5.55 -6.08
N LYS A 68 -8.35 6.04 -7.07
CA LYS A 68 -9.20 7.23 -6.95
C LYS A 68 -10.62 6.79 -6.62
N LEU A 69 -11.20 7.45 -5.63
CA LEU A 69 -12.57 7.26 -5.19
C LEU A 69 -13.33 8.56 -5.36
N GLU A 70 -14.42 8.55 -6.11
CA GLU A 70 -15.31 9.69 -6.27
C GLU A 70 -16.70 9.33 -5.75
N LYS A 71 -17.22 10.13 -4.82
CA LYS A 71 -18.59 10.05 -4.32
C LYS A 71 -19.33 11.33 -4.64
N GLU A 72 -20.63 11.24 -4.87
CA GLU A 72 -21.45 12.41 -5.18
C GLU A 72 -21.38 13.45 -4.05
N GLY A 73 -21.09 14.70 -4.42
CA GLY A 73 -21.00 15.81 -3.47
C GLY A 73 -19.76 15.82 -2.57
N GLN A 74 -18.80 14.91 -2.78
CA GLN A 74 -17.55 14.86 -2.00
C GLN A 74 -16.32 15.09 -2.89
N PRO A 75 -15.23 15.66 -2.37
CA PRO A 75 -13.96 15.72 -3.09
C PRO A 75 -13.44 14.33 -3.42
N GLU A 76 -12.83 14.18 -4.61
CA GLU A 76 -12.10 12.97 -4.98
C GLU A 76 -11.07 12.63 -3.90
N GLN A 77 -10.99 11.34 -3.56
CA GLN A 77 -10.01 10.81 -2.63
C GLN A 77 -9.03 9.91 -3.39
N LYS A 78 -7.74 10.27 -3.33
CA LYS A 78 -6.64 9.43 -3.81
C LYS A 78 -6.07 8.62 -2.65
N LEU A 79 -6.06 7.30 -2.78
CA LEU A 79 -5.54 6.36 -1.78
C LEU A 79 -4.39 5.57 -2.41
N THR A 80 -3.38 5.26 -1.60
CA THR A 80 -2.21 4.47 -2.03
C THR A 80 -2.23 3.12 -1.37
N ALA A 81 -1.78 2.07 -2.06
CA ALA A 81 -1.65 0.74 -1.48
C ALA A 81 -0.70 0.78 -0.27
N LYS A 82 -1.14 0.21 0.86
CA LYS A 82 -0.35 0.15 2.10
C LYS A 82 0.04 -1.26 2.50
N THR A 83 -0.90 -2.20 2.38
CA THR A 83 -0.73 -3.58 2.83
C THR A 83 -1.77 -4.50 2.16
N VAL A 84 -1.83 -5.75 2.58
CA VAL A 84 -2.90 -6.69 2.27
C VAL A 84 -3.62 -7.13 3.55
N ASN A 85 -4.90 -7.52 3.43
CA ASN A 85 -5.64 -8.15 4.51
C ASN A 85 -5.23 -9.63 4.71
N ALA A 86 -5.86 -10.33 5.65
CA ALA A 86 -5.56 -11.73 5.94
C ALA A 86 -5.85 -12.69 4.77
N GLN A 87 -6.68 -12.28 3.80
CA GLN A 87 -6.99 -13.03 2.58
C GLN A 87 -6.05 -12.69 1.43
N GLY A 88 -5.09 -11.78 1.63
CA GLY A 88 -4.18 -11.31 0.58
C GLY A 88 -4.75 -10.23 -0.32
N ASN A 89 -5.93 -9.68 -0.01
CA ASN A 89 -6.52 -8.61 -0.80
C ASN A 89 -5.85 -7.26 -0.46
N PRO A 90 -5.58 -6.40 -1.45
CA PRO A 90 -4.99 -5.09 -1.22
C PRO A 90 -5.84 -4.18 -0.32
N ILE A 91 -5.15 -3.45 0.56
CA ILE A 91 -5.68 -2.35 1.35
C ILE A 91 -5.01 -1.05 0.90
N PHE A 92 -5.82 -0.08 0.53
CA PHE A 92 -5.41 1.27 0.16
C PHE A 92 -5.86 2.23 1.24
N SER A 93 -5.06 3.26 1.54
CA SER A 93 -5.50 4.31 2.47
C SER A 93 -4.83 5.65 2.23
N ASN A 94 -5.48 6.68 2.77
CA ASN A 94 -4.94 8.00 3.05
C ASN A 94 -5.27 8.39 4.51
N GLU A 95 -5.20 9.66 4.85
CA GLU A 95 -5.48 10.14 6.22
C GLU A 95 -6.98 10.10 6.61
N GLU A 96 -7.89 10.10 5.63
CA GLU A 96 -9.33 10.23 5.86
C GLU A 96 -10.07 8.89 5.72
N MET A 97 -9.54 7.95 4.94
CA MET A 97 -10.24 6.71 4.62
C MET A 97 -9.35 5.56 4.17
N MET A 98 -9.95 4.37 4.20
CA MET A 98 -9.37 3.11 3.78
C MET A 98 -10.30 2.37 2.83
N TRP A 99 -9.74 1.82 1.77
CA TRP A 99 -10.42 0.97 0.80
C TRP A 99 -9.80 -0.43 0.83
N GLU A 100 -10.61 -1.41 1.22
CA GLU A 100 -10.24 -2.82 1.24
C GLU A 100 -10.91 -3.53 0.05
N MET A 101 -10.10 -4.01 -0.89
CA MET A 101 -10.61 -4.72 -2.06
C MET A 101 -11.24 -6.07 -1.65
N ASN A 102 -12.36 -6.44 -2.27
CA ASN A 102 -12.93 -7.77 -2.08
C ASN A 102 -12.15 -8.84 -2.86
N SER A 103 -12.42 -10.12 -2.57
CA SER A 103 -11.68 -11.24 -3.18
C SER A 103 -11.94 -11.41 -4.68
N SER A 104 -13.04 -10.88 -5.21
CA SER A 104 -13.32 -10.91 -6.66
C SER A 104 -12.61 -9.80 -7.42
N GLY A 105 -12.08 -8.78 -6.73
CA GLY A 105 -11.54 -7.57 -7.35
C GLY A 105 -12.60 -6.70 -8.05
N THR A 106 -13.89 -7.02 -7.89
CA THR A 106 -15.02 -6.31 -8.51
C THR A 106 -15.68 -5.32 -7.56
N GLY A 107 -15.11 -5.12 -6.38
CA GLY A 107 -15.62 -4.20 -5.39
C GLY A 107 -14.73 -4.12 -4.16
N GLY A 108 -15.29 -3.60 -3.08
CA GLY A 108 -14.55 -3.41 -1.84
C GLY A 108 -15.37 -2.79 -0.73
N LYS A 109 -14.71 -2.56 0.39
CA LYS A 109 -15.28 -1.93 1.57
C LYS A 109 -14.55 -0.61 1.81
N LEU A 110 -15.31 0.47 1.86
CA LEU A 110 -14.81 1.80 2.21
C LEU A 110 -15.05 2.03 3.70
N THR A 111 -14.00 2.34 4.44
CA THR A 111 -14.04 2.67 5.86
C THR A 111 -13.53 4.10 6.06
N ASP A 112 -14.32 4.95 6.70
CA ASP A 112 -13.92 6.32 7.05
C ASP A 112 -13.05 6.36 8.32
N LYS A 113 -12.53 7.54 8.66
CA LYS A 113 -11.73 7.75 9.88
C LYS A 113 -12.47 7.51 11.19
N GLU A 114 -13.80 7.53 11.17
CA GLU A 114 -14.64 7.24 12.35
C GLU A 114 -14.87 5.74 12.51
N GLY A 115 -14.48 4.94 11.51
CA GLY A 115 -14.64 3.49 11.47
C GLY A 115 -15.95 3.04 10.83
N ASN A 116 -16.78 3.97 10.33
CA ASN A 116 -18.00 3.60 9.61
C ASN A 116 -17.60 2.94 8.28
N SER A 117 -18.24 1.82 7.95
CA SER A 117 -17.87 1.01 6.79
C SER A 117 -19.06 0.72 5.89
N THR A 118 -18.88 0.95 4.59
CA THR A 118 -19.86 0.64 3.54
C THR A 118 -19.24 -0.28 2.50
N ALA A 119 -19.93 -1.37 2.18
CA ALA A 119 -19.54 -2.28 1.11
C ALA A 119 -20.11 -1.83 -0.23
N PHE A 120 -19.31 -1.95 -1.29
CA PHE A 120 -19.68 -1.62 -2.66
C PHE A 120 -19.28 -2.74 -3.61
N SER A 121 -20.14 -3.04 -4.59
CA SER A 121 -19.88 -4.01 -5.64
C SER A 121 -20.46 -3.56 -6.98
N ASP A 122 -19.96 -4.14 -8.07
CA ASP A 122 -20.71 -4.22 -9.32
C ASP A 122 -22.00 -5.02 -9.00
N GLU A 123 -23.19 -4.44 -9.24
CA GLU A 123 -24.50 -5.11 -9.05
C GLU A 123 -24.64 -6.37 -9.92
#